data_AF-M6FRS3-F1
#
_entry.id   AF-M6FRS3-F1
#
_cell.length_a   1.000
_cell.length_b   1.000
_cell.length_c   1.000
_cell.angle_alpha   90.00
_cell.angle_beta   90.00
_cell.angle_gamma   90.00
#
_symmetry.space_group_name_H-M   'P 1'
#
loop_
_entity.id
_entity.type
_entity.pdbx_description
1 polymer ?
#
loop_
_entity_poly.entity_id
_entity_poly.type
_entity_poly.pdbx_seq_one_letter_code
_entity_poly.pdbx_strand_id
1 'polypeptide(L)'
;MIKKLTLFFILTIILFQVGCSTVIIRPWTPPYKSRSVHEIRVLLGKAEGDLQIRGEGIISVYDANDLLIKKGIDIISLDASRLKAPIRFVSQNMSLGYKSIKVRGAIHLIPQNQGPTLVVNVLPLEEYLLAVVPSEVPYSWPMEALKAQAICARTYAVREILNKKNAFYDVEATTNSQVYGGLEKEHPLTTKAVQDTTGVMAVFEENPIQAFFHSNSGGKTETPENIWGGKKVPYLSVVASEFDSAGDNFYWKETISQELINSKFSNLKLGEIQSIQVLSRTASGRVDLIELSGTDGSSRIRGKDFRQTLGAPVRSLRFGIQKEGNGFLIKGMGSGHGVGLSQWGSFGMAKENYNYVEILRHYYPGTDLARITR
;
A
#
# COMPACT_ATOMS: atom_id res chain seq x y z
N MET A 1 -41.87 -35.98 24.37
CA MET A 1 -40.93 -36.43 23.31
C MET A 1 -40.56 -35.24 22.43
N ILE A 2 -39.44 -34.57 22.72
CA ILE A 2 -38.92 -33.46 21.91
C ILE A 2 -37.53 -33.91 21.43
N LYS A 3 -37.42 -34.24 20.14
CA LYS A 3 -36.14 -34.63 19.52
C LYS A 3 -35.34 -33.36 19.20
N LYS A 4 -34.20 -33.17 19.86
CA LYS A 4 -33.15 -32.23 19.47
C LYS A 4 -32.52 -32.73 18.17
N LEU A 5 -32.54 -31.91 17.13
CA LEU A 5 -31.85 -32.16 15.87
C LEU A 5 -30.49 -31.46 15.94
N THR A 6 -29.42 -32.23 16.14
CA THR A 6 -28.04 -31.75 16.13
C THR A 6 -27.54 -31.74 14.69
N LEU A 7 -27.30 -30.56 14.13
CA LEU A 7 -26.78 -30.39 12.77
C LEU A 7 -25.25 -30.53 12.80
N PHE A 8 -24.71 -31.62 12.27
CA PHE A 8 -23.28 -31.82 12.07
C PHE A 8 -22.83 -31.08 10.81
N PHE A 9 -21.96 -30.08 10.94
CA PHE A 9 -21.25 -29.48 9.81
C PHE A 9 -20.13 -30.42 9.37
N ILE A 10 -20.22 -30.95 8.14
CA ILE A 10 -19.16 -31.74 7.52
C ILE A 10 -18.09 -30.79 6.99
N LEU A 11 -16.91 -30.81 7.60
CA LEU A 11 -15.73 -30.09 7.14
C LEU A 11 -15.05 -30.92 6.05
N THR A 12 -15.22 -30.54 4.78
CA THR A 12 -14.57 -31.22 3.66
C THR A 12 -13.11 -30.77 3.56
N ILE A 13 -12.19 -31.62 4.02
CA ILE A 13 -10.74 -31.45 3.85
C ILE A 13 -10.35 -32.11 2.54
N ILE A 14 -9.89 -31.32 1.55
CA ILE A 14 -9.31 -31.85 0.32
C ILE A 14 -7.80 -31.97 0.53
N LEU A 15 -7.31 -33.21 0.64
CA LEU A 15 -5.88 -33.55 0.73
C LEU A 15 -5.38 -33.98 -0.65
N PHE A 16 -4.50 -33.18 -1.25
CA PHE A 16 -3.64 -33.62 -2.36
C PHE A 16 -2.25 -33.90 -1.79
N GLN A 17 -1.80 -35.15 -1.86
CA GLN A 17 -0.43 -35.56 -1.52
C GLN A 17 0.35 -35.90 -2.79
N VAL A 18 1.24 -34.98 -3.19
CA VAL A 18 2.46 -35.27 -3.94
C VAL A 18 3.50 -34.26 -3.49
N GLY A 19 4.44 -34.64 -2.62
CA GLY A 19 5.70 -33.91 -2.35
C GLY A 19 5.65 -32.39 -2.11
N CYS A 20 4.49 -31.84 -1.78
CA CYS A 20 4.20 -30.41 -1.80
C CYS A 20 3.65 -30.07 -0.43
N SER A 21 4.34 -29.22 0.31
CA SER A 21 3.88 -28.66 1.59
C SER A 21 2.42 -28.25 1.43
N THR A 22 1.48 -29.02 1.99
CA THR A 22 0.05 -28.77 1.81
C THR A 22 -0.27 -27.39 2.35
N VAL A 23 -0.64 -26.47 1.45
CA VAL A 23 -1.02 -25.11 1.83
C VAL A 23 -2.45 -25.16 2.35
N ILE A 24 -2.60 -25.01 3.67
CA ILE A 24 -3.92 -24.91 4.29
C ILE A 24 -4.38 -23.46 4.16
N ILE A 25 -5.43 -23.24 3.35
CA ILE A 25 -6.13 -21.96 3.27
C ILE A 25 -7.49 -22.12 3.94
N ARG A 26 -7.65 -21.53 5.12
CA ARG A 26 -8.90 -21.65 5.89
C ARG A 26 -9.96 -20.68 5.38
N PRO A 27 -11.26 -21.02 5.43
CA PRO A 27 -12.30 -20.02 5.23
C PRO A 27 -12.19 -18.94 6.32
N TRP A 28 -12.46 -17.69 5.95
CA TRP A 28 -12.47 -16.56 6.86
C TRP A 28 -13.71 -15.71 6.63
N THR A 29 -14.36 -15.34 7.73
CA THR A 29 -15.53 -14.48 7.74
C THR A 29 -15.23 -13.23 8.57
N PRO A 30 -15.64 -12.04 8.12
CA PRO A 30 -15.42 -10.81 8.89
C PRO A 30 -16.03 -10.90 10.30
N PRO A 31 -15.33 -10.40 11.34
CA PRO A 31 -15.84 -10.43 12.72
C PRO A 31 -17.10 -9.57 12.93
N TYR A 32 -17.40 -8.64 12.02
CA TYR A 32 -18.57 -7.77 12.07
C TYR A 32 -19.44 -7.97 10.82
N LYS A 33 -20.69 -8.44 10.99
CA LYS A 33 -21.63 -8.70 9.88
C LYS A 33 -22.09 -7.45 9.13
N SER A 34 -21.86 -6.24 9.67
CA SER A 34 -22.47 -5.02 9.15
C SER A 34 -21.77 -4.41 7.92
N ARG A 35 -20.56 -4.86 7.57
CA ARG A 35 -19.80 -4.28 6.45
C ARG A 35 -19.16 -5.35 5.59
N SER A 36 -19.54 -5.35 4.31
CA SER A 36 -18.92 -6.23 3.31
C SER A 36 -17.46 -5.83 3.11
N VAL A 37 -16.57 -6.82 3.14
CA VAL A 37 -15.16 -6.66 2.75
C VAL A 37 -14.95 -6.88 1.23
N HIS A 38 -16.04 -7.14 0.49
CA HIS A 38 -15.99 -7.38 -0.94
C HIS A 38 -16.00 -6.09 -1.77
N GLU A 39 -16.21 -4.94 -1.14
CA GLU A 39 -16.19 -3.62 -1.77
C GLU A 39 -15.18 -2.73 -1.04
N ILE A 40 -14.46 -1.91 -1.79
CA ILE A 40 -13.48 -0.96 -1.28
C ILE A 40 -13.82 0.45 -1.77
N ARG A 41 -13.57 1.44 -0.91
CA ARG A 41 -13.73 2.86 -1.22
C ARG A 41 -12.36 3.54 -1.28
N VAL A 42 -11.99 4.06 -2.44
CA VAL A 42 -10.68 4.66 -2.72
C VAL A 42 -10.83 6.17 -2.89
N LEU A 43 -10.14 6.96 -2.06
CA LEU A 43 -10.08 8.41 -2.26
C LEU A 43 -9.21 8.73 -3.49
N LEU A 44 -9.84 9.25 -4.54
CA LEU A 44 -9.15 9.72 -5.76
C LEU A 44 -8.65 11.16 -5.63
N GLY A 45 -9.31 11.96 -4.80
CA GLY A 45 -8.93 13.35 -4.59
C GLY A 45 -10.00 14.18 -3.90
N LYS A 46 -9.76 15.49 -3.90
CA LYS A 46 -10.61 16.52 -3.29
C LYS A 46 -10.95 17.57 -4.36
N ALA A 47 -12.17 18.10 -4.33
CA ALA A 47 -12.67 19.11 -5.27
C ALA A 47 -13.35 20.27 -4.55
N GLU A 48 -13.01 21.51 -4.94
CA GLU A 48 -13.50 22.77 -4.33
C GLU A 48 -14.35 23.61 -5.29
N GLY A 49 -14.59 23.13 -6.51
CA GLY A 49 -15.32 23.86 -7.55
C GLY A 49 -15.67 22.94 -8.72
N ASP A 50 -15.56 23.47 -9.94
CA ASP A 50 -15.88 22.73 -11.14
C ASP A 50 -15.07 21.44 -11.29
N LEU A 51 -15.77 20.35 -11.55
CA LEU A 51 -15.19 19.06 -11.89
C LEU A 51 -15.88 18.44 -13.09
N GLN A 52 -15.16 17.53 -13.74
CA GLN A 52 -15.68 16.72 -14.83
C GLN A 52 -15.52 15.25 -14.46
N ILE A 53 -16.62 14.51 -14.59
CA ILE A 53 -16.62 13.06 -14.63
C ILE A 53 -16.77 12.66 -16.08
N ARG A 54 -15.81 11.88 -16.58
CA ARG A 54 -15.79 11.35 -17.94
C ARG A 54 -16.21 9.89 -17.92
N GLY A 55 -16.66 9.36 -19.04
CA GLY A 55 -17.02 7.95 -19.20
C GLY A 55 -17.16 7.66 -20.67
N GLU A 56 -17.22 6.39 -21.04
CA GLU A 56 -17.59 6.01 -22.41
C GLU A 56 -19.09 5.74 -22.44
N GLY A 57 -19.84 6.50 -23.25
CA GLY A 57 -21.28 6.34 -23.41
C GLY A 57 -22.10 7.02 -22.30
N ILE A 58 -23.21 6.39 -21.90
CA ILE A 58 -24.16 7.03 -20.97
C ILE A 58 -23.62 7.00 -19.55
N ILE A 59 -23.52 8.19 -18.95
CA ILE A 59 -23.25 8.40 -17.53
C ILE A 59 -24.57 8.74 -16.85
N SER A 60 -24.91 7.99 -15.80
CA SER A 60 -26.07 8.23 -14.95
C SER A 60 -25.63 8.71 -13.57
N VAL A 61 -26.31 9.73 -13.06
CA VAL A 61 -26.06 10.31 -11.73
C VAL A 61 -27.24 10.04 -10.83
N TYR A 62 -26.97 9.46 -9.68
CA TYR A 62 -27.96 9.12 -8.66
C TYR A 62 -27.73 9.97 -7.41
N ASP A 63 -28.81 10.33 -6.72
CA ASP A 63 -28.74 10.95 -5.41
C ASP A 63 -28.55 9.90 -4.29
N ALA A 64 -28.56 10.36 -3.04
CA ALA A 64 -28.41 9.50 -1.87
C ALA A 64 -29.57 8.51 -1.64
N ASN A 65 -30.70 8.67 -2.34
CA ASN A 65 -31.86 7.77 -2.28
C ASN A 65 -31.95 6.84 -3.51
N ASP A 66 -30.85 6.73 -4.27
CA ASP A 66 -30.78 5.99 -5.54
C ASP A 66 -31.77 6.48 -6.62
N LEU A 67 -32.19 7.74 -6.55
CA LEU A 67 -33.00 8.36 -7.59
C LEU A 67 -32.09 8.93 -8.68
N LEU A 68 -32.40 8.62 -9.94
CA LEU A 68 -31.71 9.18 -11.10
C LEU A 68 -32.00 10.69 -11.21
N ILE A 69 -30.98 11.53 -11.06
CA ILE A 69 -31.11 13.00 -11.09
C ILE A 69 -30.52 13.64 -12.34
N LYS A 70 -29.60 12.96 -13.05
CA LYS A 70 -28.99 13.47 -14.28
C LYS A 70 -28.49 12.33 -15.17
N LYS A 71 -28.55 12.53 -16.49
CA LYS A 71 -27.84 11.71 -17.48
C LYS A 71 -27.00 12.62 -18.36
N GLY A 72 -25.86 12.10 -18.81
CA GLY A 72 -24.99 12.74 -19.79
C GLY A 72 -24.37 11.69 -20.70
N ILE A 73 -23.86 12.13 -21.85
CA ILE A 73 -23.10 11.30 -22.78
C ILE A 73 -21.65 11.74 -22.69
N ASP A 74 -20.76 10.78 -22.44
CA ASP A 74 -19.30 10.88 -22.33
C ASP A 74 -18.73 11.78 -21.22
N ILE A 75 -19.38 12.91 -20.89
CA ILE A 75 -18.93 13.86 -19.87
C ILE A 75 -20.11 14.42 -19.08
N ILE A 76 -19.93 14.54 -17.77
CA ILE A 76 -20.76 15.36 -16.89
C ILE A 76 -19.89 16.37 -16.15
N SER A 77 -20.18 17.65 -16.35
CA SER A 77 -19.61 18.76 -15.58
C SER A 77 -20.57 19.21 -14.48
N LEU A 78 -20.02 19.58 -13.32
CA LEU A 78 -20.75 20.18 -12.21
C LEU A 78 -19.80 20.95 -11.27
N ASP A 79 -20.36 21.87 -10.50
CA ASP A 79 -19.66 22.59 -9.43
C ASP A 79 -19.79 21.82 -8.10
N ALA A 80 -18.68 21.23 -7.65
CA ALA A 80 -18.63 20.39 -6.45
C ALA A 80 -18.90 21.15 -5.15
N SER A 81 -18.70 22.47 -5.15
CA SER A 81 -18.93 23.33 -3.98
C SER A 81 -20.41 23.51 -3.67
N ARG A 82 -21.29 23.26 -4.65
CA ARG A 82 -22.75 23.43 -4.52
C ARG A 82 -23.46 22.16 -4.05
N LEU A 83 -22.75 21.04 -3.93
CA LEU A 83 -23.33 19.77 -3.49
C LEU A 83 -23.67 19.84 -1.99
N LYS A 84 -24.94 19.60 -1.68
CA LYS A 84 -25.45 19.53 -0.30
C LYS A 84 -25.63 18.10 0.21
N ALA A 85 -25.64 17.13 -0.69
CA ALA A 85 -25.81 15.71 -0.39
C ALA A 85 -24.90 14.88 -1.31
N PRO A 86 -24.54 13.64 -0.90
CA PRO A 86 -23.77 12.76 -1.75
C PRO A 86 -24.49 12.42 -3.05
N ILE A 87 -23.72 12.28 -4.13
CA ILE A 87 -24.21 11.80 -5.42
C ILE A 87 -23.25 10.75 -5.97
N ARG A 88 -23.77 9.85 -6.80
CA ARG A 88 -23.03 8.72 -7.37
C ARG A 88 -23.14 8.68 -8.89
N PHE A 89 -22.00 8.57 -9.55
CA PHE A 89 -21.84 8.42 -10.99
C PHE A 89 -21.67 6.94 -11.33
N VAL A 90 -22.40 6.48 -12.33
CA VAL A 90 -22.26 5.14 -12.92
C VAL A 90 -22.21 5.30 -14.43
N SER A 91 -21.35 4.52 -15.08
CA SER A 91 -21.25 4.44 -16.55
C SER A 91 -21.84 3.13 -17.05
N GLN A 92 -22.54 3.18 -18.19
CA GLN A 92 -23.04 1.99 -18.87
C GLN A 92 -21.91 1.03 -19.28
N ASN A 93 -20.74 1.58 -19.66
CA ASN A 93 -19.57 0.79 -20.06
C ASN A 93 -18.62 0.50 -18.90
N MET A 94 -19.09 0.65 -17.65
CA MET A 94 -18.36 0.30 -16.43
C MET A 94 -17.01 1.02 -16.24
N SER A 95 -16.76 2.10 -16.98
CA SER A 95 -15.57 2.95 -16.86
C SER A 95 -15.96 4.41 -16.62
N LEU A 96 -15.31 5.03 -15.64
CA LEU A 96 -15.44 6.45 -15.32
C LEU A 96 -14.05 7.08 -15.19
N GLY A 97 -13.92 8.35 -15.54
CA GLY A 97 -12.69 9.12 -15.48
C GLY A 97 -12.82 10.31 -14.55
N TYR A 98 -11.82 10.53 -13.71
CA TYR A 98 -11.65 11.75 -12.91
C TYR A 98 -10.21 12.23 -13.06
N LYS A 99 -10.01 13.48 -13.49
CA LYS A 99 -8.69 13.99 -13.89
C LYS A 99 -8.04 13.04 -14.92
N SER A 100 -6.83 12.55 -14.65
CA SER A 100 -6.08 11.65 -15.52
C SER A 100 -6.35 10.15 -15.26
N ILE A 101 -7.08 9.79 -14.21
CA ILE A 101 -7.31 8.39 -13.84
C ILE A 101 -8.67 7.90 -14.35
N LYS A 102 -8.68 6.74 -15.02
CA LYS A 102 -9.88 5.99 -15.37
C LYS A 102 -10.07 4.83 -14.40
N VAL A 103 -11.27 4.61 -13.89
CA VAL A 103 -11.59 3.65 -12.83
C VAL A 103 -12.81 2.81 -13.18
N ARG A 104 -12.87 1.60 -12.59
CA ARG A 104 -14.03 0.71 -12.65
C ARG A 104 -15.03 1.13 -11.58
N GLY A 105 -16.23 0.56 -11.64
CA GLY A 105 -17.26 0.78 -10.63
C GLY A 105 -17.85 2.19 -10.68
N ALA A 106 -18.12 2.75 -9.51
CA ALA A 106 -18.78 4.05 -9.37
C ALA A 106 -17.83 5.13 -8.85
N ILE A 107 -18.13 6.39 -9.15
CA ILE A 107 -17.51 7.54 -8.49
C ILE A 107 -18.56 8.22 -7.62
N HIS A 108 -18.27 8.41 -6.35
CA HIS A 108 -19.10 9.11 -5.38
C HIS A 108 -18.48 10.48 -5.11
N LEU A 109 -19.33 11.50 -5.10
CA LEU A 109 -18.97 12.81 -4.59
C LEU A 109 -19.61 12.98 -3.22
N ILE A 110 -18.78 13.17 -2.19
CA ILE A 110 -19.22 13.24 -0.80
C ILE A 110 -18.91 14.65 -0.27
N PRO A 111 -19.90 15.57 -0.25
CA PRO A 111 -19.68 16.89 0.31
C PRO A 111 -19.33 16.81 1.78
N GLN A 112 -18.44 17.68 2.24
CA GLN A 112 -18.03 17.77 3.64
C GLN A 112 -18.66 19.01 4.29
N ASN A 113 -18.96 18.94 5.58
CA ASN A 113 -19.51 20.09 6.32
C ASN A 113 -18.57 21.30 6.33
N GLN A 114 -17.26 21.02 6.34
CA GLN A 114 -16.19 22.01 6.21
C GLN A 114 -15.11 21.44 5.29
N GLY A 115 -14.73 22.21 4.26
CA GLY A 115 -13.68 21.84 3.31
C GLY A 115 -14.20 21.22 2.01
N PRO A 116 -13.28 20.69 1.17
CA PRO A 116 -13.60 20.20 -0.16
C PRO A 116 -14.49 18.96 -0.17
N THR A 117 -15.26 18.81 -1.24
CA THR A 117 -15.97 17.57 -1.57
C THR A 117 -14.95 16.46 -1.86
N LEU A 118 -15.16 15.29 -1.26
CA LEU A 118 -14.32 14.11 -1.51
C LEU A 118 -14.78 13.41 -2.79
N VAL A 119 -13.82 13.00 -3.62
CA VAL A 119 -14.05 12.19 -4.81
C VAL A 119 -13.59 10.77 -4.51
N VAL A 120 -14.55 9.85 -4.35
CA VAL A 120 -14.31 8.50 -3.87
C VAL A 120 -14.74 7.48 -4.93
N ASN A 121 -13.84 6.61 -5.36
CA ASN A 121 -14.16 5.48 -6.21
C ASN A 121 -14.63 4.30 -5.37
N VAL A 122 -15.73 3.66 -5.77
CA VAL A 122 -16.35 2.53 -5.07
C VAL A 122 -16.47 1.38 -6.05
N LEU A 123 -15.83 0.25 -5.74
CA LEU A 123 -15.71 -0.90 -6.63
C LEU A 123 -15.45 -2.21 -5.86
N PRO A 124 -15.68 -3.37 -6.49
CA PRO A 124 -15.32 -4.65 -5.89
C PRO A 124 -13.82 -4.74 -5.55
N LEU A 125 -13.49 -5.34 -4.41
CA LEU A 125 -12.12 -5.47 -3.92
C LEU A 125 -11.20 -6.18 -4.95
N GLU A 126 -11.69 -7.23 -5.60
CA GLU A 126 -10.91 -7.97 -6.59
C GLU A 126 -10.63 -7.13 -7.85
N GLU A 127 -11.56 -6.26 -8.26
CA GLU A 127 -11.37 -5.34 -9.39
C GLU A 127 -10.38 -4.22 -9.05
N TYR A 128 -10.41 -3.72 -7.82
CA TYR A 128 -9.42 -2.78 -7.32
C TYR A 128 -7.98 -3.33 -7.44
N LEU A 129 -7.79 -4.61 -7.09
CA LEU A 129 -6.49 -5.25 -7.12
C LEU A 129 -5.93 -5.43 -8.54
N LEU A 130 -6.78 -5.46 -9.57
CA LEU A 130 -6.34 -5.53 -10.97
C LEU A 130 -5.48 -4.33 -11.36
N ALA A 131 -5.75 -3.17 -10.77
CA ALA A 131 -4.98 -1.95 -10.99
C ALA A 131 -3.87 -1.73 -9.95
N VAL A 132 -4.03 -2.21 -8.71
CA VAL A 132 -3.00 -2.03 -7.67
C VAL A 132 -1.77 -2.87 -7.94
N VAL A 133 -1.92 -4.17 -8.21
CA VAL A 133 -0.77 -5.07 -8.39
C VAL A 133 0.20 -4.58 -9.48
N PRO A 134 -0.24 -4.26 -10.70
CA PRO A 134 0.65 -3.72 -11.75
C PRO A 134 1.10 -2.27 -11.50
N SER A 135 0.47 -1.55 -10.56
CA SER A 135 0.94 -0.22 -10.14
C SER A 135 2.08 -0.29 -9.13
N GLU A 136 2.18 -1.38 -8.38
CA GLU A 136 3.18 -1.60 -7.33
C GLU A 136 4.41 -2.36 -7.85
N VAL A 137 4.22 -3.34 -8.74
CA VAL A 137 5.30 -4.16 -9.30
C VAL A 137 5.15 -4.35 -10.81
N PRO A 138 6.25 -4.48 -11.58
CA PRO A 138 6.18 -4.75 -13.00
C PRO A 138 5.40 -6.03 -13.33
N TYR A 139 4.51 -5.96 -14.32
CA TYR A 139 3.68 -7.11 -14.73
C TYR A 139 4.48 -8.30 -15.27
N SER A 140 5.74 -8.08 -15.67
CA SER A 140 6.65 -9.09 -16.23
C SER A 140 7.36 -9.93 -15.16
N TRP A 141 7.13 -9.62 -13.88
CA TRP A 141 7.71 -10.38 -12.78
C TRP A 141 7.18 -11.82 -12.71
N PRO A 142 7.94 -12.76 -12.11
CA PRO A 142 7.50 -14.13 -11.94
C PRO A 142 6.14 -14.23 -11.27
N MET A 143 5.30 -15.17 -11.74
CA MET A 143 3.92 -15.33 -11.29
C MET A 143 3.79 -15.47 -9.77
N GLU A 144 4.72 -16.18 -9.12
CA GLU A 144 4.68 -16.38 -7.67
C GLU A 144 4.95 -15.09 -6.87
N ALA A 145 5.80 -14.19 -7.39
CA ALA A 145 5.99 -12.85 -6.81
C ALA A 145 4.75 -11.97 -7.01
N LEU A 146 4.10 -12.05 -8.19
CA LEU A 146 2.84 -11.35 -8.46
C LEU A 146 1.71 -11.83 -7.53
N LYS A 147 1.60 -13.13 -7.29
CA LYS A 147 0.64 -13.72 -6.33
C LYS A 147 0.91 -13.26 -4.90
N ALA A 148 2.17 -13.25 -4.47
CA ALA A 148 2.54 -12.73 -3.15
C ALA A 148 2.15 -11.25 -3.00
N GLN A 149 2.43 -10.42 -4.02
CA GLN A 149 2.03 -9.01 -4.04
C GLN A 149 0.50 -8.85 -3.99
N ALA A 150 -0.25 -9.65 -4.75
CA ALA A 150 -1.72 -9.63 -4.76
C ALA A 150 -2.30 -9.95 -3.37
N ILE A 151 -1.75 -10.96 -2.68
CA ILE A 151 -2.17 -11.34 -1.33
C ILE A 151 -1.83 -10.24 -0.32
N CYS A 152 -0.62 -9.65 -0.38
CA CYS A 152 -0.26 -8.51 0.48
C CYS A 152 -1.22 -7.34 0.27
N ALA A 153 -1.49 -6.98 -0.99
CA ALA A 153 -2.35 -5.87 -1.31
C ALA A 153 -3.80 -6.09 -0.86
N ARG A 154 -4.34 -7.30 -1.09
CA ARG A 154 -5.67 -7.69 -0.59
C ARG A 154 -5.74 -7.62 0.93
N THR A 155 -4.74 -8.16 1.61
CA THR A 155 -4.69 -8.20 3.08
C THR A 155 -4.68 -6.78 3.66
N TYR A 156 -3.86 -5.89 3.09
CA TYR A 156 -3.82 -4.48 3.47
C TYR A 156 -5.20 -3.81 3.28
N ALA A 157 -5.79 -3.96 2.09
CA ALA A 157 -7.09 -3.38 1.77
C ALA A 157 -8.21 -3.87 2.72
N VAL A 158 -8.29 -5.18 2.99
CA VAL A 158 -9.26 -5.75 3.93
C VAL A 158 -9.06 -5.17 5.32
N ARG A 159 -7.82 -5.07 5.79
CA ARG A 159 -7.50 -4.49 7.10
C ARG A 159 -7.93 -3.01 7.19
N GLU A 160 -7.69 -2.22 6.14
CA GLU A 160 -8.12 -0.82 6.11
C GLU A 160 -9.65 -0.69 6.12
N ILE A 161 -10.37 -1.53 5.37
CA ILE A 161 -11.86 -1.60 5.40
C ILE A 161 -12.36 -1.86 6.83
N LEU A 162 -11.72 -2.80 7.55
CA LEU A 162 -12.09 -3.15 8.93
C LEU A 162 -11.75 -2.06 9.94
N ASN A 163 -10.65 -1.33 9.75
CA ASN A 163 -10.18 -0.30 10.69
C ASN A 163 -10.92 1.04 10.50
N LYS A 164 -11.30 1.39 9.26
CA LYS A 164 -11.88 2.70 8.92
C LYS A 164 -13.41 2.68 8.80
N LYS A 165 -14.08 2.05 9.77
CA LYS A 165 -15.55 1.83 9.74
C LYS A 165 -16.37 3.10 9.58
N ASN A 166 -15.95 4.19 10.22
CA ASN A 166 -16.67 5.47 10.23
C ASN A 166 -16.10 6.50 9.25
N ALA A 167 -15.13 6.12 8.42
CA ALA A 167 -14.56 7.01 7.42
C ALA A 167 -15.36 6.98 6.11
N PHE A 168 -15.20 8.01 5.30
CA PHE A 168 -15.82 8.12 3.96
C PHE A 168 -15.13 7.25 2.90
N TYR A 169 -13.89 6.83 3.15
CA TYR A 169 -13.08 5.98 2.28
C TYR A 169 -12.19 5.08 3.12
N ASP A 170 -11.68 4.01 2.50
CA ASP A 170 -10.84 3.01 3.16
C ASP A 170 -9.35 3.24 2.85
N VAL A 171 -9.01 3.56 1.59
CA VAL A 171 -7.62 3.79 1.15
C VAL A 171 -7.50 5.04 0.29
N GLU A 172 -6.29 5.60 0.19
CA GLU A 172 -5.95 6.66 -0.77
C GLU A 172 -5.32 6.06 -2.03
N ALA A 173 -5.52 6.70 -3.20
CA ALA A 173 -4.91 6.25 -4.46
C ALA A 173 -3.39 6.53 -4.57
N THR A 174 -2.75 6.97 -3.49
CA THR A 174 -1.35 7.41 -3.44
C THR A 174 -0.49 6.44 -2.63
N THR A 175 0.81 6.69 -2.58
CA THR A 175 1.77 5.95 -1.75
C THR A 175 1.51 6.06 -0.23
N ASN A 176 0.57 6.91 0.21
CA ASN A 176 0.10 6.92 1.60
C ASN A 176 -0.66 5.62 1.96
N SER A 177 -1.22 4.94 0.96
CA SER A 177 -1.85 3.63 1.12
C SER A 177 -1.24 2.65 0.13
N GLN A 178 -1.80 2.57 -1.08
CA GLN A 178 -1.29 1.75 -2.18
C GLN A 178 -1.48 2.53 -3.48
N VAL A 179 -0.54 2.38 -4.41
CA VAL A 179 -0.64 3.03 -5.71
C VAL A 179 -1.80 2.41 -6.47
N TYR A 180 -2.82 3.23 -6.77
CA TYR A 180 -3.99 2.83 -7.55
C TYR A 180 -4.01 3.61 -8.86
N GLY A 181 -3.48 3.01 -9.93
CA GLY A 181 -3.34 3.66 -11.24
C GLY A 181 -4.55 3.53 -12.17
N GLY A 182 -5.62 2.87 -11.74
CA GLY A 182 -6.85 2.70 -12.53
C GLY A 182 -6.73 1.71 -13.69
N LEU A 183 -7.73 1.70 -14.60
CA LEU A 183 -7.87 0.71 -15.68
C LEU A 183 -6.64 0.62 -16.57
N GLU A 184 -5.99 1.76 -16.85
CA GLU A 184 -4.85 1.85 -17.77
C GLU A 184 -3.61 1.09 -17.25
N LYS A 185 -3.59 0.71 -15.98
CA LYS A 185 -2.53 -0.13 -15.41
C LYS A 185 -2.81 -1.63 -15.47
N GLU A 186 -4.05 -2.04 -15.71
CA GLU A 186 -4.41 -3.45 -15.73
C GLU A 186 -3.61 -4.22 -16.78
N HIS A 187 -3.17 -5.42 -16.44
CA HIS A 187 -2.40 -6.27 -17.35
C HIS A 187 -2.81 -7.74 -17.19
N PRO A 188 -2.94 -8.54 -18.27
CA PRO A 188 -3.41 -9.93 -18.18
C PRO A 188 -2.62 -10.81 -17.19
N LEU A 189 -1.29 -10.66 -17.12
CA LEU A 189 -0.45 -11.44 -16.20
C LEU A 189 -0.72 -11.13 -14.72
N THR A 190 -0.86 -9.86 -14.36
CA THR A 190 -1.18 -9.46 -12.98
C THR A 190 -2.63 -9.75 -12.65
N THR A 191 -3.54 -9.60 -13.61
CA THR A 191 -4.95 -10.04 -13.49
C THR A 191 -5.02 -11.53 -13.17
N LYS A 192 -4.24 -12.36 -13.87
CA LYS A 192 -4.16 -13.79 -13.57
C LYS A 192 -3.67 -14.06 -12.15
N ALA A 193 -2.65 -13.34 -11.67
CA ALA A 193 -2.16 -13.50 -10.29
C ALA A 193 -3.23 -13.13 -9.23
N VAL A 194 -4.01 -12.07 -9.48
CA VAL A 194 -5.14 -11.67 -8.64
C VAL A 194 -6.21 -12.77 -8.64
N GLN A 195 -6.59 -13.27 -9.82
CA GLN A 195 -7.59 -14.32 -10.00
C GLN A 195 -7.19 -15.65 -9.33
N ASP A 196 -5.95 -16.09 -9.55
CA ASP A 196 -5.41 -17.32 -8.97
C ASP A 196 -5.35 -17.26 -7.43
N THR A 197 -5.38 -16.04 -6.85
CA THR A 197 -5.37 -15.79 -5.40
C THR A 197 -6.65 -15.14 -4.89
N THR A 198 -7.75 -15.25 -5.63
CA THR A 198 -9.04 -14.60 -5.29
C THR A 198 -9.43 -14.87 -3.84
N GLY A 199 -9.68 -13.80 -3.08
CA GLY A 199 -10.06 -13.85 -1.68
C GLY A 199 -8.96 -14.30 -0.71
N VAL A 200 -7.78 -14.73 -1.16
CA VAL A 200 -6.69 -15.21 -0.29
C VAL A 200 -5.95 -14.01 0.33
N MET A 201 -5.77 -14.07 1.64
CA MET A 201 -5.11 -13.05 2.46
C MET A 201 -4.25 -13.71 3.56
N ALA A 202 -3.27 -12.97 4.07
CA ALA A 202 -2.44 -13.39 5.20
C ALA A 202 -3.07 -12.99 6.53
N VAL A 203 -3.10 -13.91 7.48
CA VAL A 203 -3.69 -13.73 8.80
C VAL A 203 -2.74 -14.14 9.92
N PHE A 204 -2.86 -13.49 11.06
CA PHE A 204 -2.20 -13.88 12.31
C PHE A 204 -3.27 -13.94 13.39
N GLU A 205 -3.39 -15.07 14.07
CA GLU A 205 -4.47 -15.31 15.05
C GLU A 205 -5.85 -14.94 14.47
N GLU A 206 -6.15 -15.44 13.26
CA GLU A 206 -7.40 -15.20 12.51
C GLU A 206 -7.68 -13.74 12.09
N ASN A 207 -6.78 -12.81 12.39
CA ASN A 207 -6.92 -11.40 12.02
C ASN A 207 -6.06 -11.06 10.79
N PRO A 208 -6.59 -10.29 9.81
CA PRO A 208 -5.77 -9.80 8.70
C PRO A 208 -4.55 -9.03 9.19
N ILE A 209 -3.36 -9.45 8.73
CA ILE A 209 -2.11 -8.85 9.17
C ILE A 209 -1.94 -7.43 8.65
N GLN A 210 -1.06 -6.65 9.30
CA GLN A 210 -0.52 -5.44 8.69
C GLN A 210 0.51 -5.82 7.61
N ALA A 211 0.03 -6.08 6.38
CA ALA A 211 0.85 -6.53 5.26
C ALA A 211 1.67 -5.39 4.61
N PHE A 212 2.57 -4.75 5.38
CA PHE A 212 3.49 -3.76 4.84
C PHE A 212 4.44 -4.37 3.81
N PHE A 213 4.75 -3.64 2.74
CA PHE A 213 5.72 -4.04 1.73
C PHE A 213 6.49 -2.82 1.22
N HIS A 214 7.67 -3.03 0.65
CA HIS A 214 8.54 -1.98 0.15
C HIS A 214 9.37 -2.46 -1.04
N SER A 215 10.02 -1.54 -1.77
CA SER A 215 10.73 -1.88 -3.00
C SER A 215 11.93 -2.81 -2.80
N ASN A 216 12.90 -2.41 -1.97
CA ASN A 216 14.13 -3.19 -1.76
C ASN A 216 14.62 -3.00 -0.32
N SER A 217 14.91 -4.08 0.39
CA SER A 217 15.28 -3.98 1.81
C SER A 217 16.74 -3.59 2.06
N GLY A 218 17.61 -3.69 1.04
CA GLY A 218 19.05 -3.58 1.22
C GLY A 218 19.65 -4.77 2.00
N GLY A 219 19.05 -5.96 1.83
CA GLY A 219 19.54 -7.25 2.32
C GLY A 219 18.93 -7.76 3.64
N LYS A 220 18.17 -6.93 4.36
CA LYS A 220 17.35 -7.35 5.52
C LYS A 220 16.22 -6.37 5.81
N THR A 221 15.10 -6.91 6.28
CA THR A 221 13.94 -6.12 6.67
C THR A 221 14.14 -5.42 8.03
N GLU A 222 13.14 -4.70 8.49
CA GLU A 222 13.07 -3.97 9.75
C GLU A 222 11.70 -4.15 10.42
N THR A 223 11.67 -3.88 11.71
CA THR A 223 10.47 -3.87 12.54
C THR A 223 9.71 -2.53 12.46
N PRO A 224 8.37 -2.52 12.60
CA PRO A 224 7.59 -1.29 12.63
C PRO A 224 8.01 -0.33 13.75
N GLU A 225 8.33 -0.85 14.95
CA GLU A 225 8.69 -0.05 16.11
C GLU A 225 9.96 0.79 15.89
N ASN A 226 10.91 0.28 15.11
CA ASN A 226 12.14 1.01 14.80
C ASN A 226 11.93 2.09 13.73
N ILE A 227 10.90 1.97 12.88
CA ILE A 227 10.63 2.95 11.81
C ILE A 227 9.60 3.99 12.25
N TRP A 228 8.50 3.55 12.84
CA TRP A 228 7.34 4.38 13.16
C TRP A 228 7.05 4.47 14.67
N GLY A 229 7.74 3.69 15.50
CA GLY A 229 7.41 3.55 16.92
C GLY A 229 6.22 2.60 17.15
N GLY A 230 5.71 2.58 18.38
CA GLY A 230 4.57 1.74 18.75
C GLY A 230 4.95 0.39 19.34
N LYS A 231 3.98 -0.54 19.35
CA LYS A 231 4.14 -1.87 19.94
C LYS A 231 4.75 -2.83 18.93
N LYS A 232 5.55 -3.78 19.44
CA LYS A 232 6.08 -4.90 18.67
C LYS A 232 4.96 -5.66 17.98
N VAL A 233 5.16 -5.96 16.69
CA VAL A 233 4.25 -6.76 15.88
C VAL A 233 4.91 -8.11 15.58
N PRO A 234 4.43 -9.24 16.13
CA PRO A 234 5.16 -10.53 16.10
C PRO A 234 5.56 -11.02 14.71
N TYR A 235 4.70 -10.83 13.71
CA TYR A 235 4.91 -11.25 12.32
C TYR A 235 5.65 -10.21 11.47
N LEU A 236 6.11 -9.09 12.03
CA LEU A 236 6.93 -8.08 11.34
C LEU A 236 8.30 -7.97 12.01
N SER A 237 9.12 -9.00 11.82
CA SER A 237 10.48 -9.10 12.35
C SER A 237 11.55 -8.77 11.30
N VAL A 238 12.78 -8.56 11.77
CA VAL A 238 13.96 -8.53 10.91
C VAL A 238 14.20 -9.94 10.35
N VAL A 239 14.12 -10.08 9.03
CA VAL A 239 14.47 -11.30 8.29
C VAL A 239 15.53 -10.96 7.23
N ALA A 240 16.38 -11.93 6.91
CA ALA A 240 17.32 -11.81 5.79
C ALA A 240 16.55 -11.68 4.48
N SER A 241 17.09 -10.95 3.51
CA SER A 241 16.46 -10.78 2.19
C SER A 241 17.55 -10.81 1.14
N GLU A 242 18.16 -11.98 0.99
CA GLU A 242 19.42 -12.20 0.24
C GLU A 242 19.26 -11.89 -1.24
N PHE A 243 18.07 -12.14 -1.78
CA PHE A 243 17.75 -11.93 -3.19
C PHE A 243 17.45 -10.48 -3.58
N ASP A 244 17.43 -9.54 -2.62
CA ASP A 244 17.32 -8.11 -2.92
C ASP A 244 18.44 -7.58 -3.83
N SER A 245 19.60 -8.25 -3.81
CA SER A 245 20.78 -7.89 -4.60
C SER A 245 20.54 -7.95 -6.10
N ALA A 246 19.54 -8.72 -6.56
CA ALA A 246 19.13 -8.79 -7.95
C ALA A 246 18.31 -7.57 -8.41
N GLY A 247 17.88 -6.73 -7.47
CA GLY A 247 16.94 -5.65 -7.73
C GLY A 247 17.54 -4.27 -7.85
N ASP A 248 16.80 -3.39 -8.53
CA ASP A 248 17.13 -1.97 -8.60
C ASP A 248 17.23 -1.35 -7.21
N ASN A 249 18.05 -0.31 -7.11
CA ASN A 249 18.29 0.43 -5.88
C ASN A 249 18.87 -0.40 -4.74
N PHE A 250 19.43 -1.60 -5.01
CA PHE A 250 20.13 -2.35 -3.96
C PHE A 250 21.31 -1.57 -3.40
N TYR A 251 22.08 -0.91 -4.26
CA TYR A 251 23.04 0.14 -3.92
C TYR A 251 22.68 1.43 -4.65
N TRP A 252 22.85 2.57 -3.99
CA TRP A 252 22.68 3.89 -4.60
C TRP A 252 23.64 4.90 -3.99
N LYS A 253 23.95 5.93 -4.77
CA LYS A 253 24.72 7.10 -4.34
C LYS A 253 24.02 8.36 -4.82
N GLU A 254 24.04 9.40 -4.00
CA GLU A 254 23.49 10.72 -4.32
C GLU A 254 24.37 11.80 -3.70
N THR A 255 24.47 12.95 -4.37
CA THR A 255 25.14 14.14 -3.81
C THR A 255 24.10 15.21 -3.54
N ILE A 256 24.05 15.69 -2.29
CA ILE A 256 23.15 16.76 -1.87
C ILE A 256 23.94 18.05 -1.75
N SER A 257 23.47 19.12 -2.39
CA SER A 257 24.12 20.44 -2.30
C SER A 257 24.01 21.02 -0.88
N GLN A 258 25.00 21.82 -0.49
CA GLN A 258 24.99 22.58 0.77
C GLN A 258 23.74 23.47 0.87
N GLU A 259 23.33 24.10 -0.24
CA GLU A 259 22.12 24.93 -0.32
C GLU A 259 20.85 24.15 0.02
N LEU A 260 20.68 22.94 -0.54
CA LEU A 260 19.52 22.12 -0.27
C LEU A 260 19.47 21.69 1.22
N ILE A 261 20.61 21.28 1.78
CA ILE A 261 20.71 20.93 3.21
C ILE A 261 20.31 22.13 4.08
N ASN A 262 20.91 23.29 3.87
CA ASN A 262 20.65 24.49 4.68
C ASN A 262 19.18 24.94 4.54
N SER A 263 18.63 24.93 3.33
CA SER A 263 17.23 25.27 3.07
C SER A 263 16.27 24.34 3.83
N LYS A 264 16.48 23.03 3.70
CA LYS A 264 15.62 22.00 4.27
C LYS A 264 15.64 21.92 5.79
N PHE A 265 16.75 22.29 6.43
CA PHE A 265 16.93 22.24 7.88
C PHE A 265 17.02 23.63 8.53
N SER A 266 16.62 24.69 7.81
CA SER A 266 16.63 26.08 8.30
C SER A 266 15.80 26.28 9.58
N ASN A 267 14.75 25.49 9.78
CA ASN A 267 13.92 25.48 10.98
C ASN A 267 14.69 25.11 12.26
N LEU A 268 15.83 24.42 12.15
CA LEU A 268 16.68 24.04 13.28
C LEU A 268 17.57 25.19 13.77
N LYS A 269 17.67 26.29 13.01
CA LYS A 269 18.45 27.50 13.37
C LYS A 269 19.92 27.19 13.74
N LEU A 270 20.58 26.34 12.96
CA LEU A 270 21.96 25.91 13.21
C LEU A 270 23.02 26.74 12.48
N GLY A 271 22.61 27.78 11.75
CA GLY A 271 23.48 28.45 10.78
C GLY A 271 23.81 27.55 9.59
N GLU A 272 25.00 27.70 9.01
CA GLU A 272 25.44 26.85 7.89
C GLU A 272 25.83 25.46 8.41
N ILE A 273 25.22 24.40 7.87
CA ILE A 273 25.48 23.03 8.31
C ILE A 273 26.87 22.58 7.85
N GLN A 274 27.77 22.37 8.81
CA GLN A 274 29.17 21.99 8.56
C GLN A 274 29.39 20.49 8.56
N SER A 275 28.64 19.73 9.35
CA SER A 275 28.74 18.27 9.38
C SER A 275 27.41 17.59 9.66
N ILE A 276 27.28 16.36 9.15
CA ILE A 276 26.15 15.46 9.42
C ILE A 276 26.74 14.11 9.78
N GLN A 277 26.46 13.63 10.99
CA GLN A 277 27.01 12.39 11.52
C GLN A 277 25.90 11.42 11.90
N VAL A 278 26.04 10.16 11.48
CA VAL A 278 25.17 9.07 11.95
C VAL A 278 25.64 8.65 13.35
N LEU A 279 24.82 8.87 14.37
CA LEU A 279 25.14 8.55 15.76
C LEU A 279 24.80 7.10 16.13
N SER A 280 23.68 6.59 15.63
CA SER A 280 23.23 5.22 15.95
C SER A 280 22.51 4.57 14.77
N ARG A 281 22.47 3.24 14.79
CA ARG A 281 21.74 2.41 13.84
C ARG A 281 20.92 1.36 14.57
N THR A 282 19.82 0.95 13.96
CA THR A 282 19.06 -0.22 14.41
C THR A 282 19.84 -1.51 14.14
N ALA A 283 19.38 -2.63 14.69
CA ALA A 283 19.96 -3.95 14.40
C ALA A 283 19.92 -4.31 12.90
N SER A 284 18.99 -3.73 12.14
CA SER A 284 18.94 -3.90 10.68
C SER A 284 19.91 -2.98 9.92
N GLY A 285 20.73 -2.17 10.60
CA GLY A 285 21.70 -1.26 10.00
C GLY A 285 21.11 0.05 9.46
N ARG A 286 19.83 0.30 9.71
CA ARG A 286 19.15 1.56 9.34
C ARG A 286 19.52 2.66 10.33
N VAL A 287 19.72 3.87 9.83
CA VAL A 287 20.04 5.07 10.61
C VAL A 287 18.89 5.39 11.54
N ASP A 288 19.21 5.43 12.83
CA ASP A 288 18.24 5.73 13.89
C ASP A 288 18.34 7.18 14.33
N LEU A 289 19.55 7.64 14.66
CA LEU A 289 19.83 9.00 15.12
C LEU A 289 20.96 9.65 14.31
N ILE A 290 20.77 10.93 13.97
CA ILE A 290 21.72 11.77 13.24
C ILE A 290 21.96 13.04 14.04
N GLU A 291 23.20 13.53 14.03
CA GLU A 291 23.55 14.87 14.50
C GLU A 291 23.90 15.76 13.32
N LEU A 292 23.24 16.92 13.24
CA LEU A 292 23.57 18.00 12.34
C LEU A 292 24.30 19.07 13.16
N SER A 293 25.51 19.43 12.76
CA SER A 293 26.29 20.50 13.39
C SER A 293 26.48 21.62 12.39
N GLY A 294 26.04 22.82 12.74
CA GLY A 294 26.26 24.04 11.97
C GLY A 294 27.07 25.08 12.73
N THR A 295 27.23 26.26 12.15
CA THR A 295 28.03 27.36 12.72
C THR A 295 27.49 27.88 14.06
N ASP A 296 26.18 27.77 14.26
CA ASP A 296 25.49 28.43 15.38
C ASP A 296 25.01 27.40 16.43
N GLY A 297 25.25 26.11 16.20
CA GLY A 297 24.89 25.04 17.15
C GLY A 297 24.77 23.67 16.50
N SER A 298 24.27 22.70 17.26
CA SER A 298 23.97 21.35 16.77
C SER A 298 22.56 20.90 17.17
N SER A 299 22.00 19.96 16.41
CA SER A 299 20.73 19.33 16.72
C SER A 299 20.75 17.85 16.35
N ARG A 300 20.05 17.04 17.16
CA ARG A 300 19.89 15.61 16.94
C ARG A 300 18.49 15.32 16.47
N ILE A 301 18.37 14.61 15.36
CA ILE A 301 17.09 14.23 14.77
C ILE A 301 17.08 12.74 14.42
N ARG A 302 15.88 12.14 14.32
CA ARG A 302 15.77 10.75 13.90
C ARG A 302 16.06 10.63 12.40
N GLY A 303 16.62 9.49 12.00
CA GLY A 303 16.88 9.20 10.58
C GLY A 303 15.62 9.29 9.72
N LYS A 304 14.45 8.90 10.26
CA LYS A 304 13.15 9.02 9.58
C LYS A 304 12.80 10.49 9.27
N ASP A 305 13.06 11.40 10.20
CA ASP A 305 12.75 12.81 10.05
C ASP A 305 13.71 13.45 9.03
N PHE A 306 14.99 13.06 9.07
CA PHE A 306 15.98 13.45 8.05
C PHE A 306 15.54 13.02 6.64
N ARG A 307 15.13 11.75 6.46
CA ARG A 307 14.64 11.24 5.18
C ARG A 307 13.36 11.94 4.73
N GLN A 308 12.41 12.17 5.63
CA GLN A 308 11.15 12.85 5.31
C GLN A 308 11.39 14.30 4.86
N THR A 309 12.29 15.01 5.54
CA THR A 309 12.61 16.40 5.22
C THR A 309 13.30 16.53 3.85
N LEU A 310 14.24 15.63 3.54
CA LEU A 310 14.96 15.65 2.26
C LEU A 310 14.17 15.05 1.09
N GLY A 311 13.37 14.02 1.34
CA GLY A 311 12.58 13.34 0.32
C GLY A 311 13.41 12.41 -0.58
N ALA A 312 13.19 12.51 -1.89
CA ALA A 312 13.72 11.60 -2.91
C ALA A 312 15.24 11.30 -2.87
N PRO A 313 16.14 12.24 -2.49
CA PRO A 313 17.57 11.95 -2.38
C PRO A 313 17.92 10.84 -1.37
N VAL A 314 17.03 10.56 -0.40
CA VAL A 314 17.25 9.53 0.63
C VAL A 314 16.28 8.37 0.42
N ARG A 315 16.69 7.40 -0.41
CA ARG A 315 15.80 6.31 -0.87
C ARG A 315 15.40 5.36 0.26
N SER A 316 16.25 5.16 1.26
CA SER A 316 16.00 4.33 2.45
C SER A 316 16.70 4.91 3.68
N LEU A 317 16.43 4.37 4.86
CA LEU A 317 17.19 4.68 6.08
C LEU A 317 18.51 3.92 6.19
N ARG A 318 18.86 3.06 5.23
CA ARG A 318 20.11 2.30 5.26
C ARG A 318 21.17 3.02 4.43
N PHE A 319 21.68 4.12 4.96
CA PHE A 319 22.68 4.93 4.30
C PHE A 319 23.82 5.37 5.24
N GLY A 320 24.94 5.77 4.66
CA GLY A 320 25.97 6.61 5.27
C GLY A 320 26.02 7.96 4.56
N ILE A 321 26.49 8.98 5.26
CA ILE A 321 26.61 10.35 4.77
C ILE A 321 27.94 10.94 5.22
N GLN A 322 28.58 11.71 4.35
CA GLN A 322 29.80 12.46 4.66
C GLN A 322 29.83 13.77 3.88
N LYS A 323 30.53 14.78 4.40
CA LYS A 323 30.79 16.02 3.65
C LYS A 323 31.72 15.72 2.47
N GLU A 324 31.38 16.23 1.29
CA GLU A 324 32.16 16.06 0.06
C GLU A 324 32.03 17.33 -0.79
N GLY A 325 33.14 18.04 -1.01
CA GLY A 325 33.15 19.32 -1.71
C GLY A 325 32.21 20.34 -1.06
N ASN A 326 31.36 20.99 -1.89
CA ASN A 326 30.35 21.95 -1.44
C ASN A 326 28.98 21.29 -1.15
N GLY A 327 28.99 20.10 -0.56
CA GLY A 327 27.79 19.32 -0.29
C GLY A 327 28.06 18.06 0.52
N PHE A 328 27.16 17.11 0.40
CA PHE A 328 27.19 15.86 1.15
C PHE A 328 26.96 14.67 0.22
N LEU A 329 27.89 13.71 0.25
CA LEU A 329 27.75 12.44 -0.42
C LEU A 329 26.98 11.48 0.48
N ILE A 330 25.89 10.93 -0.06
CA ILE A 330 25.11 9.87 0.56
C ILE A 330 25.31 8.59 -0.25
N LYS A 331 25.64 7.50 0.44
CA LYS A 331 25.64 6.15 -0.12
C LYS A 331 24.71 5.29 0.69
N GLY A 332 23.81 4.57 0.04
CA GLY A 332 22.88 3.72 0.75
C GLY A 332 22.50 2.46 0.01
N MET A 333 21.66 1.69 0.68
CA MET A 333 21.18 0.40 0.22
C MET A 333 19.66 0.30 0.35
N GLY A 334 19.02 -0.35 -0.62
CA GLY A 334 17.58 -0.54 -0.64
C GLY A 334 16.77 0.74 -0.88
N SER A 335 15.45 0.57 -1.01
CA SER A 335 14.50 1.63 -1.27
C SER A 335 13.17 1.35 -0.54
N GLY A 336 12.67 2.35 0.19
CA GLY A 336 11.46 2.25 1.01
C GLY A 336 11.76 2.10 2.51
N HIS A 337 10.70 1.81 3.29
CA HIS A 337 10.78 1.77 4.75
C HIS A 337 11.46 0.52 5.30
N GLY A 338 11.46 -0.60 4.56
CA GLY A 338 12.17 -1.82 4.96
C GLY A 338 11.36 -2.83 5.76
N VAL A 339 10.07 -2.61 5.98
CA VAL A 339 9.23 -3.43 6.87
C VAL A 339 8.37 -4.39 6.06
N GLY A 340 8.25 -5.64 6.53
CA GLY A 340 7.48 -6.69 5.85
C GLY A 340 8.13 -7.12 4.53
N LEU A 341 7.31 -7.38 3.50
CA LEU A 341 7.76 -7.95 2.23
C LEU A 341 8.65 -6.99 1.44
N SER A 342 9.83 -7.47 1.05
CA SER A 342 10.65 -6.79 0.03
C SER A 342 10.20 -7.23 -1.36
N GLN A 343 9.81 -6.30 -2.22
CA GLN A 343 9.33 -6.60 -3.58
C GLN A 343 10.43 -7.26 -4.41
N TRP A 344 11.63 -6.69 -4.44
CA TRP A 344 12.77 -7.27 -5.16
C TRP A 344 13.25 -8.58 -4.55
N GLY A 345 13.23 -8.69 -3.23
CA GLY A 345 13.51 -9.96 -2.56
C GLY A 345 12.47 -11.05 -2.90
N SER A 346 11.19 -10.71 -2.98
CA SER A 346 10.10 -11.60 -3.45
C SER A 346 10.30 -12.01 -4.92
N PHE A 347 10.66 -11.06 -5.80
CA PHE A 347 11.02 -11.34 -7.19
C PHE A 347 12.15 -12.37 -7.28
N GLY A 348 13.23 -12.16 -6.53
CA GLY A 348 14.39 -13.04 -6.58
C GLY A 348 14.12 -14.41 -5.95
N MET A 349 13.34 -14.50 -4.86
CA MET A 349 12.84 -15.77 -4.36
C MET A 349 12.02 -16.52 -5.43
N ALA A 350 11.12 -15.83 -6.13
CA ALA A 350 10.34 -16.46 -7.19
C ALA A 350 11.20 -16.91 -8.40
N LYS A 351 12.32 -16.24 -8.67
CA LYS A 351 13.32 -16.69 -9.67
C LYS A 351 14.04 -17.97 -9.25
N GLU A 352 14.24 -18.16 -7.95
CA GLU A 352 14.77 -19.39 -7.36
C GLU A 352 13.68 -20.45 -7.09
N ASN A 353 12.53 -20.35 -7.76
CA ASN A 353 11.41 -21.29 -7.71
C ASN A 353 10.67 -21.40 -6.36
N TYR A 354 10.86 -20.45 -5.44
CA TYR A 354 10.01 -20.35 -4.25
C TYR A 354 8.59 -19.94 -4.66
N ASN A 355 7.58 -20.60 -4.09
CA ASN A 355 6.19 -20.25 -4.32
C ASN A 355 5.72 -19.07 -3.44
N TYR A 356 4.56 -18.50 -3.75
CA TYR A 356 4.04 -17.33 -3.02
C TYR A 356 3.84 -17.58 -1.52
N VAL A 357 3.59 -18.83 -1.09
CA VAL A 357 3.39 -19.17 0.32
C VAL A 357 4.72 -19.13 1.06
N GLU A 358 5.77 -19.66 0.46
CA GLU A 358 7.13 -19.62 1.01
C GLU A 358 7.63 -18.18 1.10
N ILE A 359 7.38 -17.37 0.06
CA ILE A 359 7.69 -15.94 0.04
C ILE A 359 6.97 -15.22 1.20
N LEU A 360 5.65 -15.40 1.34
CA LEU A 360 4.89 -14.72 2.38
C LEU A 360 5.30 -15.18 3.78
N ARG A 361 5.53 -16.47 4.01
CA ARG A 361 5.98 -17.00 5.30
C ARG A 361 7.38 -16.53 5.69
N HIS A 362 8.24 -16.29 4.70
CA HIS A 362 9.56 -15.71 4.92
C HIS A 362 9.47 -14.27 5.43
N TYR A 363 8.69 -13.41 4.78
CA TYR A 363 8.56 -12.00 5.16
C TYR A 363 7.59 -11.73 6.31
N TYR A 364 6.64 -12.63 6.55
CA TYR A 364 5.66 -12.56 7.63
C TYR A 364 5.66 -13.86 8.44
N PRO A 365 6.69 -14.10 9.26
CA PRO A 365 6.83 -15.34 10.01
C PRO A 365 5.67 -15.54 11.00
N GLY A 366 5.21 -16.78 11.11
CA GLY A 366 4.11 -17.16 12.00
C GLY A 366 2.71 -16.82 11.49
N THR A 367 2.59 -16.35 10.24
CA THR A 367 1.29 -16.10 9.60
C THR A 367 0.76 -17.31 8.84
N ASP A 368 -0.57 -17.38 8.75
CA ASP A 368 -1.31 -18.34 7.95
C ASP A 368 -1.99 -17.65 6.76
N LEU A 369 -2.52 -18.45 5.84
CA LEU A 369 -3.37 -17.97 4.76
C LEU A 369 -4.83 -18.31 5.04
N ALA A 370 -5.71 -17.36 4.76
CA ALA A 370 -7.14 -17.55 4.82
C ALA A 370 -7.83 -16.99 3.58
N ARG A 371 -9.04 -17.45 3.29
CA ARG A 371 -9.83 -17.03 2.14
C ARG A 371 -11.14 -16.39 2.60
N ILE A 372 -11.39 -15.17 2.14
CA ILE A 372 -12.66 -14.48 2.35
C ILE A 372 -13.79 -15.34 1.79
N THR A 373 -14.72 -15.74 2.66
CA THR A 373 -15.94 -16.43 2.26
C THR A 373 -16.96 -15.44 1.73
N ARG A 374 -17.67 -15.83 0.66
CA ARG A 374 -18.81 -15.07 0.14
C ARG A 374 -19.96 -15.04 1.13
#